data_AF-A0ABD3AZX6-F1
#
_entry.id   AF-A0ABD3AZX6-F1
#
_cell.length_a   1.000
_cell.length_b   1.000
_cell.length_c   1.000
_cell.angle_alpha   90.00
_cell.angle_beta   90.00
_cell.angle_gamma   90.00
#
_symmetry.space_group_name_H-M   'P 1'
#
loop_
_entity.id
_entity.type
_entity.pdbx_description
1 polymer ?
#
loop_
_entity_poly.entity_id
_entity_poly.type
_entity_poly.pdbx_seq_one_letter_code
_entity_poly.pdbx_strand_id
1 'polypeptide(L)'
;MNLRFRWQQQYRREYPEKFLKKSDARGKGDYQIDYVPTSRVIEADKTIDRRSLQRALDRMLYLLLYGTAHGSPSGKPTWHFPEKVYESEKTLSKCAESALKFVIGDLSQTYFVGNAPIGHFVTQLTENNQDNQSYKRFFFKSQVIANKSSTLGDVMILFG
;
A
#
# COMPACT_ATOMS: atom_id res chain seq x y z
N MET A 1 -0.59 17.32 24.30
CA MET A 1 -1.63 16.89 25.26
C MET A 1 -2.94 17.61 24.91
N ASN A 2 -4.07 16.90 24.84
CA ASN A 2 -5.29 17.36 24.15
C ASN A 2 -6.22 18.23 25.04
N LEU A 3 -6.80 19.31 24.50
CA LEU A 3 -7.63 20.28 25.25
C LEU A 3 -8.89 19.65 25.88
N ARG A 4 -9.57 18.79 25.12
CA ARG A 4 -10.77 18.06 25.54
C ARG A 4 -10.52 17.17 26.76
N PHE A 5 -9.35 16.54 26.82
CA PHE A 5 -8.96 15.68 27.93
C PHE A 5 -8.83 16.48 29.23
N ARG A 6 -8.17 17.64 29.19
CA ARG A 6 -8.00 18.52 30.36
C ARG A 6 -9.35 19.03 30.88
N TRP A 7 -10.23 19.47 29.98
CA TRP A 7 -11.56 19.96 30.36
C TRP A 7 -12.38 18.86 31.04
N GLN A 8 -12.33 17.63 30.55
CA GLN A 8 -13.00 16.49 31.18
C GLN A 8 -12.45 16.12 32.56
N GLN A 9 -11.16 16.36 32.83
CA GLN A 9 -10.58 16.12 34.16
C GLN A 9 -11.01 17.20 35.18
N GLN A 10 -11.18 18.45 34.73
CA GLN A 10 -11.58 19.56 35.61
C GLN A 10 -13.01 19.43 36.14
N TYR A 11 -13.93 18.87 35.35
CA TYR A 11 -15.36 18.80 35.69
C TYR A 11 -15.88 17.38 35.99
N ARG A 12 -15.01 16.36 36.00
CA ARG A 12 -15.40 15.01 36.44
C ARG A 12 -15.33 14.90 37.96
N ARG A 13 -16.19 14.03 38.51
CA ARG A 13 -16.18 13.61 39.91
C ARG A 13 -14.80 13.04 40.26
N GLU A 14 -14.13 13.63 41.26
CA GLU A 14 -12.84 13.14 41.74
C GLU A 14 -13.00 11.74 42.34
N TYR A 15 -12.16 10.80 41.90
CA TYR A 15 -12.15 9.46 42.46
C TYR A 15 -11.44 9.47 43.82
N PRO A 16 -11.95 8.72 44.82
CA PRO A 16 -11.29 8.64 46.12
C PRO A 16 -9.83 8.20 46.00
N GLU A 17 -8.92 8.87 46.72
CA GLU A 17 -7.48 8.54 46.79
C GLU A 17 -7.19 7.05 47.02
N LYS A 18 -8.03 6.39 47.84
CA LYS A 18 -7.94 4.95 48.13
C LYS A 18 -8.08 4.06 46.88
N PHE A 19 -8.76 4.53 45.84
CA PHE A 19 -8.92 3.81 44.59
C PHE A 19 -7.67 3.96 43.70
N LEU A 20 -7.10 5.17 43.63
CA LEU A 20 -5.91 5.47 42.84
C LEU A 20 -4.67 4.74 43.37
N LYS A 21 -4.45 4.76 44.69
CA LYS A 21 -3.26 4.14 45.33
C LYS A 21 -3.20 2.61 45.25
N LYS A 22 -4.27 1.93 44.80
CA LYS A 22 -4.26 0.48 44.58
C LYS A 22 -3.33 0.07 43.44
N SER A 23 -3.05 0.96 42.47
CA SER A 23 -2.10 0.66 41.39
C SER A 23 -0.66 0.60 41.88
N ASP A 24 -0.31 1.40 42.89
CA ASP A 24 1.06 1.55 43.38
C ASP A 24 1.55 0.33 44.16
N ALA A 25 0.61 -0.51 44.62
CA ALA A 25 0.90 -1.81 45.22
C ALA A 25 1.30 -2.89 44.20
N ARG A 26 1.11 -2.64 42.89
CA ARG A 26 1.60 -3.53 41.84
C ARG A 26 3.09 -3.26 41.64
N GLY A 27 3.92 -4.25 41.90
CA GLY A 27 5.37 -4.17 41.67
C GLY A 27 5.67 -3.69 40.25
N LYS A 28 6.68 -2.84 40.09
CA LYS A 28 7.20 -2.48 38.77
C LYS A 28 7.69 -3.77 38.11
N GLY A 29 7.21 -4.05 36.89
CA GLY A 29 7.56 -5.30 36.20
C GLY A 29 9.08 -5.49 36.08
N ASP A 30 9.52 -6.73 35.93
CA ASP A 30 10.94 -7.13 35.97
C ASP A 30 11.80 -6.49 34.88
N TYR A 31 11.18 -5.84 33.89
CA TYR A 31 11.84 -5.14 32.79
C TYR A 31 12.15 -3.68 33.17
N GLN A 32 13.44 -3.34 33.23
CA GLN A 32 13.93 -1.99 33.56
C GLN A 32 14.03 -1.05 32.34
N ILE A 33 13.39 -1.41 31.22
CA ILE A 33 13.42 -0.61 29.99
C ILE A 33 12.06 0.06 29.84
N ASP A 34 12.05 1.39 29.93
CA ASP A 34 10.87 2.18 29.59
C ASP A 34 10.57 2.03 28.10
N TYR A 35 9.30 1.78 27.76
CA TYR A 35 8.87 1.71 26.38
C TYR A 35 9.04 3.07 25.71
N VAL A 36 10.02 3.18 24.81
CA VAL A 36 10.22 4.33 23.94
C VAL A 36 9.79 3.94 22.52
N PRO A 37 8.71 4.52 21.98
CA PRO A 37 8.30 4.23 20.62
C PRO A 37 9.35 4.73 19.63
N THR A 38 9.65 3.91 18.61
CA THR A 38 10.52 4.32 17.51
C THR A 38 9.96 5.53 16.77
N SER A 39 10.83 6.39 16.22
CA SER A 39 10.41 7.53 15.41
C SER A 39 9.62 7.08 14.19
N ARG A 40 8.58 7.86 13.84
CA ARG A 40 7.80 7.63 12.60
C ARG A 40 8.59 7.96 11.33
N VAL A 41 9.57 8.85 11.44
CA VAL A 41 10.47 9.24 10.35
C VAL A 41 11.67 8.31 10.36
N ILE A 42 11.92 7.65 9.24
CA ILE A 42 13.03 6.72 9.03
C ILE A 42 14.09 7.37 8.13
N GLU A 43 15.29 6.80 8.07
CA GLU A 43 16.37 7.23 7.17
C GLU A 43 15.94 7.31 5.70
N ALA A 44 15.10 6.37 5.24
CA ALA A 44 14.56 6.37 3.86
C ALA A 44 13.68 7.59 3.56
N ASP A 45 13.02 8.16 4.57
CA ASP A 45 12.24 9.40 4.42
C ASP A 45 13.16 10.61 4.23
N LYS A 46 14.31 10.61 4.90
CA LYS A 46 15.31 11.67 4.79
C LYS A 46 16.00 11.66 3.42
N THR A 47 16.25 10.48 2.87
CA THR A 47 16.92 10.31 1.57
C THR A 47 15.95 10.29 0.39
N ILE A 48 14.63 10.30 0.63
CA ILE A 48 13.58 10.18 -0.40
C ILE A 48 13.84 8.96 -1.29
N ASP A 49 14.20 7.83 -0.67
CA ASP A 49 14.37 6.59 -1.40
C ASP A 49 13.01 6.09 -1.88
N ARG A 50 12.79 6.01 -3.20
CA ARG A 50 11.53 5.54 -3.77
C ARG A 50 11.49 4.04 -4.02
N ARG A 51 12.60 3.34 -3.83
CA ARG A 51 12.74 1.90 -4.07
C ARG A 51 12.36 1.08 -2.85
N SER A 52 12.65 1.57 -1.64
CA SER A 52 12.23 0.91 -0.41
C SER A 52 10.76 1.18 -0.07
N LEU A 53 10.15 0.20 0.61
CA LEU A 53 8.82 0.30 1.20
C LEU A 53 8.89 0.79 2.67
N GLN A 54 10.09 0.85 3.26
CA GLN A 54 10.33 1.35 4.62
C GLN A 54 10.38 2.89 4.65
N ARG A 55 9.36 3.53 4.09
CA ARG A 55 9.23 4.99 3.99
C ARG A 55 7.77 5.40 4.12
N ALA A 56 7.52 6.60 4.62
CA ALA A 56 6.21 7.19 4.77
C ALA A 56 5.20 6.19 5.39
N LEU A 57 5.54 5.64 6.56
CA LEU A 57 4.76 4.61 7.26
C LEU A 57 3.32 5.02 7.60
N ASP A 58 3.02 6.32 7.50
CA ASP A 58 1.71 6.92 7.66
C ASP A 58 0.87 6.93 6.38
N ARG A 59 1.45 6.59 5.22
CA ARG A 59 0.82 6.69 3.89
C ARG A 59 0.76 5.36 3.16
N MET A 60 -0.22 5.24 2.27
CA MET A 60 -0.30 4.13 1.32
C MET A 60 0.72 4.34 0.19
N LEU A 61 1.53 3.31 -0.05
CA LEU A 61 2.48 3.27 -1.16
C LEU A 61 1.86 2.54 -2.35
N TYR A 62 2.32 2.87 -3.56
CA TYR A 62 1.92 2.21 -4.80
C TYR A 62 3.15 1.74 -5.57
N LEU A 63 3.04 0.55 -6.19
CA LEU A 63 4.06 0.03 -7.10
C LEU A 63 3.91 0.64 -8.49
N LEU A 64 4.98 1.23 -8.99
CA LEU A 64 5.09 1.74 -10.37
C LEU A 64 6.36 1.18 -11.00
N LEU A 65 6.26 0.82 -12.27
CA LEU A 65 7.34 0.31 -13.10
C LEU A 65 7.76 1.35 -14.11
N TYR A 66 9.05 1.41 -14.40
CA TYR A 66 9.59 2.25 -15.46
C TYR A 66 9.94 1.40 -16.67
N GLY A 67 9.27 1.64 -17.80
CA GLY A 67 9.48 0.85 -19.01
C GLY A 67 8.54 1.21 -20.14
N THR A 68 8.51 0.37 -21.17
CA THR A 68 7.65 0.53 -22.34
C THR A 68 6.24 0.05 -22.03
N ALA A 69 5.34 0.99 -21.71
CA ALA A 69 3.93 0.69 -21.53
C ALA A 69 3.25 0.34 -22.88
N HIS A 70 2.29 -0.57 -22.84
CA HIS A 70 1.45 -0.91 -23.98
C HIS A 70 0.71 0.34 -24.49
N GLY A 71 0.83 0.64 -25.79
CA GLY A 71 0.22 1.83 -26.38
C GLY A 71 0.88 3.16 -26.00
N SER A 72 2.17 3.15 -25.59
CA SER A 72 2.97 4.38 -25.50
C SER A 72 3.13 5.01 -26.89
N PRO A 73 2.72 6.28 -27.11
CA PRO A 73 2.68 6.91 -28.44
C PRO A 73 4.01 6.99 -29.19
N SER A 74 5.13 6.81 -28.51
CA SER A 74 6.47 7.10 -29.04
C SER A 74 7.51 6.03 -28.66
N GLY A 75 7.09 4.90 -28.08
CA GLY A 75 8.02 3.88 -27.54
C GLY A 75 8.90 4.39 -26.39
N LYS A 76 8.61 5.58 -25.86
CA LYS A 76 9.39 6.19 -24.77
C LYS A 76 9.06 5.50 -23.45
N PRO A 77 10.07 5.22 -22.61
CA PRO A 77 9.84 4.63 -21.30
C PRO A 77 9.02 5.60 -20.44
N THR A 78 7.93 5.11 -19.89
CA THR A 78 6.99 5.87 -19.07
C THR A 78 6.69 5.08 -17.80
N TRP A 79 6.40 5.79 -16.70
CA TRP A 79 5.92 5.14 -15.49
C TRP A 79 4.52 4.57 -15.71
N HIS A 80 4.39 3.27 -15.50
CA HIS A 80 3.13 2.54 -15.64
C HIS A 80 3.04 1.49 -14.54
N PHE A 81 1.87 0.90 -14.38
CA PHE A 81 1.67 -0.20 -13.46
C PHE A 81 2.03 -1.53 -14.14
N PRO A 82 2.22 -2.62 -13.38
CA PRO A 82 2.28 -3.96 -13.96
C PRO A 82 1.06 -4.19 -14.85
N GLU A 83 1.29 -4.50 -16.12
CA GLU A 83 0.25 -4.78 -17.12
C GLU A 83 0.67 -5.98 -17.97
N LYS A 84 -0.32 -6.65 -18.55
CA LYS A 84 -0.17 -7.75 -19.50
C LYS A 84 -1.40 -7.73 -20.41
N VAL A 85 -1.27 -8.29 -21.62
CA VAL A 85 -2.35 -8.41 -22.62
C VAL A 85 -3.15 -9.67 -22.37
N TYR A 86 -4.48 -9.58 -22.50
CA TYR A 86 -5.37 -10.70 -22.21
C TYR A 86 -5.33 -11.72 -23.35
N GLU A 87 -4.88 -12.94 -23.06
CA GLU A 87 -4.75 -13.98 -24.08
C GLU A 87 -5.56 -15.24 -23.75
N SER A 88 -5.21 -15.95 -22.66
CA SER A 88 -5.66 -17.34 -22.45
C SER A 88 -6.11 -17.67 -21.03
N GLU A 89 -6.05 -16.71 -20.11
CA GLU A 89 -6.41 -16.92 -18.72
C GLU A 89 -7.92 -17.08 -18.52
N LYS A 90 -8.31 -17.82 -17.47
CA LYS A 90 -9.72 -18.11 -17.19
C LYS A 90 -10.56 -16.88 -16.82
N THR A 91 -9.93 -15.86 -16.23
CA THR A 91 -10.59 -14.66 -15.70
C THR A 91 -9.62 -13.48 -15.77
N LEU A 92 -10.13 -12.27 -15.95
CA LEU A 92 -9.33 -11.04 -15.90
C LEU A 92 -8.53 -10.90 -14.60
N SER A 93 -9.09 -11.29 -13.45
CA SER A 93 -8.39 -11.28 -12.16
C SER A 93 -7.15 -12.18 -12.15
N LYS A 94 -7.26 -13.44 -12.60
CA LYS A 94 -6.10 -14.34 -12.78
C LYS A 94 -5.06 -13.81 -13.77
N CYS A 95 -5.50 -13.06 -14.76
CA CYS A 95 -4.60 -12.42 -15.69
C CYS A 95 -3.76 -11.32 -15.00
N ALA A 96 -4.41 -10.49 -14.18
CA ALA A 96 -3.74 -9.55 -13.29
C ALA A 96 -2.80 -10.24 -12.28
N GLU A 97 -3.22 -11.37 -11.70
CA GLU A 97 -2.34 -12.20 -10.85
C GLU A 97 -1.09 -12.65 -11.61
N SER A 98 -1.25 -13.16 -12.84
CA SER A 98 -0.10 -13.55 -13.67
C SER A 98 0.80 -12.36 -14.01
N ALA A 99 0.24 -11.19 -14.27
CA ALA A 99 1.01 -9.97 -14.57
C ALA A 99 1.87 -9.56 -13.36
N LEU A 100 1.28 -9.57 -12.16
CA LEU A 100 2.04 -9.28 -10.94
C LEU A 100 3.09 -10.35 -10.65
N LYS A 101 2.75 -11.62 -10.88
CA LYS A 101 3.68 -12.75 -10.70
C LYS A 101 4.92 -12.61 -11.58
N PHE A 102 4.78 -12.08 -12.79
CA PHE A 102 5.91 -11.84 -13.68
C PHE A 102 6.88 -10.79 -13.13
N VAL A 103 6.37 -9.79 -12.40
CA VAL A 103 7.18 -8.68 -11.88
C VAL A 103 7.80 -9.00 -10.52
N ILE A 104 7.01 -9.55 -9.58
CA ILE A 104 7.44 -9.81 -8.20
C ILE A 104 7.98 -11.24 -8.04
N GLY A 105 7.59 -12.18 -8.91
CA GLY A 105 7.93 -13.59 -8.81
C GLY A 105 6.98 -14.35 -7.88
N ASP A 106 7.23 -14.30 -6.57
CA ASP A 106 6.40 -15.00 -5.59
C ASP A 106 5.23 -14.13 -5.12
N LEU A 107 4.02 -14.71 -5.17
CA LEU A 107 2.77 -14.08 -4.75
C LEU A 107 2.28 -14.55 -3.37
N SER A 108 3.06 -15.38 -2.66
CA SER A 108 2.70 -15.93 -1.34
C SER A 108 2.30 -14.88 -0.30
N GLN A 109 2.84 -13.67 -0.43
CA GLN A 109 2.59 -12.52 0.45
C GLN A 109 1.66 -11.47 -0.17
N THR A 110 0.92 -11.82 -1.22
CA THR A 110 0.03 -10.87 -1.90
C THR A 110 -1.42 -11.30 -1.79
N TYR A 111 -2.31 -10.34 -1.58
CA TYR A 111 -3.75 -10.54 -1.48
C TYR A 111 -4.49 -9.70 -2.52
N PHE A 112 -5.32 -10.35 -3.34
CA PHE A 112 -6.16 -9.67 -4.34
C PHE A 112 -7.53 -9.35 -3.76
N VAL A 113 -7.97 -8.10 -3.93
CA VAL A 113 -9.24 -7.62 -3.38
C VAL A 113 -10.38 -7.92 -4.36
N GLY A 114 -10.86 -9.16 -4.31
CA GLY A 114 -12.01 -9.63 -5.10
C GLY A 114 -11.69 -9.90 -6.58
N ASN A 115 -12.71 -10.39 -7.31
CA ASN A 115 -12.59 -10.78 -8.72
C ASN A 115 -13.05 -9.67 -9.69
N ALA A 116 -13.69 -8.61 -9.19
CA ALA A 116 -14.17 -7.50 -10.02
C ALA A 116 -13.08 -6.42 -10.16
N PRO A 117 -12.95 -5.80 -11.35
CA PRO A 117 -12.06 -4.66 -11.51
C PRO A 117 -12.59 -3.46 -10.72
N ILE A 118 -11.66 -2.67 -10.15
CA ILE A 118 -11.97 -1.44 -9.41
C ILE A 118 -12.25 -0.24 -10.35
N GLY A 119 -11.86 -0.36 -11.62
CA GLY A 119 -12.01 0.69 -12.62
C GLY A 119 -11.55 0.23 -14.00
N HIS A 120 -11.84 1.02 -15.01
CA HIS A 120 -11.35 0.79 -16.37
C HIS A 120 -10.95 2.11 -17.05
N PHE A 121 -10.06 2.04 -18.02
CA PHE A 121 -9.59 3.16 -18.83
C PHE A 121 -9.60 2.75 -20.30
N VAL A 122 -10.27 3.55 -21.14
CA VAL A 122 -10.37 3.30 -22.58
C VAL A 122 -9.43 4.25 -23.30
N THR A 123 -8.44 3.70 -24.01
CA THR A 123 -7.61 4.50 -24.92
C THR A 123 -8.24 4.42 -26.31
N GLN A 124 -8.80 5.53 -26.78
CA GLN A 124 -9.30 5.68 -28.15
C GLN A 124 -8.18 6.16 -29.07
N LEU A 125 -8.21 5.71 -30.32
CA LEU A 125 -7.24 6.09 -31.34
C LEU A 125 -7.48 7.54 -31.78
N THR A 126 -6.45 8.38 -31.78
CA THR A 126 -6.43 9.56 -32.66
C THR A 126 -6.13 9.08 -34.08
N GLU A 127 -6.94 9.51 -35.05
CA GLU A 127 -7.15 9.00 -36.42
C GLU A 127 -5.90 8.72 -37.30
N ASN A 128 -4.69 8.97 -36.82
CA ASN A 128 -3.47 9.00 -37.64
C ASN A 128 -2.59 7.73 -37.62
N ASN A 129 -2.96 6.64 -36.92
CA ASN A 129 -2.18 5.40 -36.93
C ASN A 129 -3.09 4.18 -37.09
N GLN A 130 -3.17 3.65 -38.31
CA GLN A 130 -4.12 2.59 -38.71
C GLN A 130 -3.81 1.18 -38.14
N ASP A 131 -2.68 0.99 -37.44
CA ASP A 131 -2.22 -0.32 -36.98
C ASP A 131 -2.41 -0.61 -35.48
N ASN A 132 -2.92 0.33 -34.69
CA ASN A 132 -3.08 0.14 -33.23
C ASN A 132 -4.55 -0.09 -32.86
N GLN A 133 -4.90 -1.31 -32.48
CA GLN A 133 -6.24 -1.62 -31.94
C GLN A 133 -6.56 -0.77 -30.70
N SER A 134 -7.80 -0.26 -30.63
CA SER A 134 -8.33 0.35 -29.40
C SER A 134 -8.35 -0.68 -28.28
N TYR A 135 -7.78 -0.36 -27.12
CA TYR A 135 -7.71 -1.28 -25.99
C TYR A 135 -8.34 -0.69 -24.73
N LYS A 136 -8.83 -1.57 -23.86
CA LYS A 136 -9.47 -1.23 -22.59
C LYS A 136 -8.65 -1.80 -21.45
N ARG A 137 -8.12 -0.92 -20.58
CA ARG A 137 -7.44 -1.34 -19.36
C ARG A 137 -8.43 -1.51 -18.22
N PHE A 138 -8.37 -2.61 -17.50
CA PHE A 138 -9.04 -2.90 -16.24
C PHE A 138 -8.05 -2.86 -15.07
N PHE A 139 -8.47 -2.25 -13.98
CA PHE A 139 -7.64 -2.01 -12.79
C PHE A 139 -8.05 -3.02 -11.71
N PHE A 140 -7.08 -3.68 -11.09
CA PHE A 140 -7.29 -4.58 -9.95
C PHE A 140 -6.48 -4.12 -8.75
N LYS A 141 -7.08 -4.20 -7.56
CA LYS A 141 -6.39 -3.86 -6.31
C LYS A 141 -5.79 -5.12 -5.70
N SER A 142 -4.51 -5.07 -5.35
CA SER A 142 -3.85 -6.07 -4.52
C SER A 142 -3.10 -5.40 -3.36
N GLN A 143 -2.77 -6.19 -2.34
CA GLN A 143 -2.05 -5.72 -1.15
C GLN A 143 -0.91 -6.68 -0.83
N VAL A 144 0.26 -6.14 -0.49
CA VAL A 144 1.39 -6.93 0.00
C VAL A 144 1.29 -7.03 1.51
N ILE A 145 1.09 -8.25 1.98
CA ILE A 145 1.07 -8.67 3.38
C ILE A 145 2.39 -9.41 3.64
N ALA A 146 3.51 -8.70 3.68
CA ALA A 146 4.80 -9.33 3.97
C ALA A 146 4.91 -9.64 5.48
N ASN A 147 5.38 -10.84 5.82
CA ASN A 147 5.53 -11.32 7.20
C ASN A 147 6.97 -11.21 7.74
N LYS A 148 7.85 -10.48 7.04
CA LYS A 148 9.20 -10.15 7.51
C LYS A 148 9.24 -8.70 7.95
N SER A 149 10.20 -8.35 8.81
CA SER A 149 10.42 -7.04 9.46
C SER A 149 10.64 -5.83 8.54
N SER A 150 10.14 -5.91 7.31
CA SER A 150 9.98 -4.80 6.41
C SER A 150 8.84 -5.10 5.45
N THR A 151 7.98 -4.10 5.27
CA THR A 151 7.13 -3.86 4.10
C THR A 151 5.65 -4.27 4.17
N LEU A 152 4.79 -3.29 4.47
CA LEU A 152 3.38 -3.29 4.08
C LEU A 152 3.24 -2.27 2.95
N GLY A 153 2.75 -2.69 1.80
CA GLY A 153 2.56 -1.82 0.63
C GLY A 153 1.35 -2.27 -0.17
N ASP A 154 0.47 -1.34 -0.53
CA ASP A 154 -0.61 -1.63 -1.45
C ASP A 154 -0.05 -1.69 -2.88
N VAL A 155 -0.44 -2.70 -3.65
CA VAL A 155 0.02 -2.88 -5.02
C VAL A 155 -1.20 -2.88 -5.93
N MET A 156 -1.37 -1.80 -6.70
CA MET A 156 -2.40 -1.75 -7.73
C MET A 156 -1.84 -2.38 -9.01
N ILE A 157 -2.58 -3.31 -9.60
CA ILE A 157 -2.18 -4.04 -10.80
C ILE A 157 -3.13 -3.65 -11.92
N LEU A 158 -2.59 -3.39 -13.10
CA LEU A 158 -3.37 -3.14 -14.29
C LEU A 158 -3.41 -4.36 -15.17
N PHE A 159 -4.46 -4.43 -15.96
CA PHE A 159 -4.57 -5.41 -17.01
C PHE A 159 -5.24 -4.77 -18.22
N GLY A 160 -4.80 -5.06 -19.45
CA GLY A 160 -5.36 -4.51 -20.70
C GLY A 160 -5.69 -5.60 -21.70
#